data_AF-A0AA35TRT9-F1
#
_entry.id   AF-A0AA35TRT9-F1
#
_cell.length_a   1.000
_cell.length_b   1.000
_cell.length_c   1.000
_cell.angle_alpha   90.00
_cell.angle_beta   90.00
_cell.angle_gamma   90.00
#
_symmetry.space_group_name_H-M   'P 1'
#
loop_
_entity.id
_entity.type
_entity.pdbx_description
1 polymer ?
#
loop_
_entity_poly.entity_id
_entity_poly.type
_entity_poly.pdbx_seq_one_letter_code
_entity_poly.pdbx_strand_id
1 'polypeptide(L)'
;MASISKECFVSLLEHAEEELRCRTVYVFFEQCVSAELRRQILHSFHLMGFQIVPPSDPTVSLVGSQYYFMSYELEDSDDDED
;
A
#
# COMPACT_ATOMS: atom_id res chain seq x y z
N MET A 1 -18.52 2.10 -11.38
CA MET A 1 -17.35 3.02 -11.44
C MET A 1 -16.22 2.61 -10.50
N ALA A 2 -16.48 1.98 -9.34
CA ALA A 2 -15.42 1.50 -8.41
C ALA A 2 -14.63 0.27 -8.89
N SER A 3 -15.09 -0.47 -9.90
CA SER A 3 -14.38 -1.62 -10.45
C SER A 3 -13.11 -1.21 -11.20
N ILE A 4 -13.22 -0.18 -12.05
CA ILE A 4 -12.11 0.35 -12.86
C ILE A 4 -10.96 0.84 -11.95
N SER A 5 -11.26 1.47 -10.81
CA SER A 5 -10.21 1.93 -9.89
C SER A 5 -9.44 0.79 -9.24
N LYS A 6 -10.09 -0.35 -8.96
CA LYS A 6 -9.41 -1.53 -8.41
C LYS A 6 -8.53 -2.18 -9.48
N GLU A 7 -9.05 -2.36 -10.69
CA GLU A 7 -8.32 -2.95 -11.81
C GLU A 7 -7.07 -2.11 -12.17
N CYS A 8 -7.21 -0.79 -12.22
CA CYS A 8 -6.07 0.11 -12.40
C CYS A 8 -5.05 0.01 -11.26
N PHE A 9 -5.51 -0.16 -10.01
CA PHE A 9 -4.60 -0.30 -8.87
C PHE A 9 -3.84 -1.63 -8.90
N VAL A 10 -4.51 -2.73 -9.25
CA VAL A 10 -3.85 -4.04 -9.43
C VAL A 10 -2.81 -3.97 -10.55
N SER A 11 -3.17 -3.40 -11.70
CA SER A 11 -2.22 -3.21 -12.81
C SER A 11 -1.01 -2.34 -12.43
N LEU A 12 -1.18 -1.37 -11.53
CA LEU A 12 -0.06 -0.59 -10.99
C LEU A 12 0.86 -1.44 -10.09
N LEU A 13 0.32 -2.36 -9.30
CA LEU A 13 1.10 -3.28 -8.47
C LEU A 13 1.90 -4.25 -9.35
N GLU A 14 1.26 -4.85 -10.35
CA GLU A 14 1.92 -5.73 -11.34
C GLU A 14 3.09 -5.00 -12.02
N HIS A 15 2.87 -3.75 -12.47
CA HIS A 15 3.96 -2.95 -13.05
C HIS A 15 5.08 -2.63 -12.07
N ALA A 16 4.75 -2.34 -10.80
CA ALA A 16 5.75 -2.08 -9.77
C ALA A 16 6.61 -3.32 -9.49
N GLU A 17 6.02 -4.51 -9.56
CA GLU A 17 6.70 -5.79 -9.40
C GLU A 17 7.56 -6.12 -10.62
N GLU A 18 6.95 -6.22 -11.81
CA GLU A 18 7.59 -6.79 -12.99
C GLU A 18 8.62 -5.83 -13.62
N GLU A 19 8.25 -4.55 -13.76
CA GLU A 19 9.05 -3.58 -14.52
C GLU A 19 9.98 -2.78 -13.61
N LEU A 20 9.52 -2.42 -12.41
CA LEU A 20 10.33 -1.64 -11.47
C LEU A 20 11.09 -2.50 -10.45
N ARG A 21 10.75 -3.79 -10.32
CA ARG A 21 11.34 -4.72 -9.34
C ARG A 21 11.30 -4.17 -7.92
N CYS A 22 10.19 -3.52 -7.58
CA CYS A 22 9.92 -3.08 -6.23
C CYS A 22 9.68 -4.30 -5.34
N ARG A 23 10.19 -4.25 -4.11
CA ARG A 23 9.87 -5.25 -3.08
C ARG A 23 8.71 -4.80 -2.19
N THR A 24 8.63 -3.51 -1.92
CA THR A 24 7.64 -2.97 -0.98
C THR A 24 6.96 -1.75 -1.58
N VAL A 25 5.63 -1.76 -1.58
CA VAL A 25 4.79 -0.63 -2.00
C VAL A 25 4.24 0.06 -0.77
N TYR A 26 4.43 1.37 -0.68
CA TYR A 26 3.84 2.21 0.37
C TYR A 26 2.69 3.03 -0.19
N VAL A 27 1.55 3.02 0.51
CA VAL A 27 0.44 3.92 0.27
C VAL A 27 0.24 4.82 1.48
N PHE A 28 -0.04 6.09 1.24
CA PHE A 28 -0.31 7.04 2.30
C PHE A 28 -1.45 8.01 1.96
N PHE A 29 -2.17 8.43 2.98
CA PHE A 29 -3.30 9.35 2.85
C PHE A 29 -3.37 10.30 4.04
N GLU A 30 -3.88 11.52 3.80
CA GLU A 30 -3.90 12.58 4.80
C GLU A 30 -4.73 12.21 6.04
N GLN A 31 -4.25 12.61 7.21
CA GLN A 31 -4.95 12.37 8.47
C GLN A 31 -6.20 13.23 8.65
N CYS A 32 -6.34 14.33 7.88
CA CYS A 32 -7.49 15.23 7.92
C CYS A 32 -8.78 14.67 7.27
N VAL A 33 -8.76 13.45 6.74
CA VAL A 33 -9.98 12.79 6.27
C VAL A 33 -10.90 12.39 7.43
N SER A 34 -12.21 12.29 7.17
CA SER A 34 -13.17 11.88 8.21
C SER A 34 -12.85 10.48 8.75
N ALA A 35 -13.18 10.24 10.03
CA ALA A 35 -12.93 8.94 10.66
C ALA A 35 -13.64 7.78 9.93
N GLU A 36 -14.82 8.04 9.36
CA GLU A 36 -15.59 7.12 8.52
C GLU A 36 -14.80 6.71 7.27
N LEU A 37 -14.35 7.71 6.49
CA LEU A 37 -13.63 7.49 5.24
C LEU A 37 -12.28 6.82 5.50
N ARG A 38 -11.58 7.23 6.57
CA ARG A 38 -10.34 6.58 7.02
C ARG A 38 -10.53 5.09 7.25
N ARG A 39 -11.58 4.68 7.97
CA ARG A 39 -11.87 3.27 8.22
C ARG A 39 -12.15 2.51 6.93
N GLN A 40 -12.90 3.11 6.01
CA GLN A 40 -13.21 2.49 4.72
C GLN A 40 -11.93 2.27 3.90
N ILE A 41 -11.06 3.29 3.81
CA ILE A 41 -9.77 3.20 3.11
C ILE A 41 -8.90 2.11 3.73
N LEU A 42 -8.67 2.15 5.05
CA LEU A 42 -7.86 1.16 5.76
C LEU A 42 -8.38 -0.26 5.54
N HIS A 43 -9.69 -0.45 5.64
CA HIS A 43 -10.32 -1.76 5.43
C HIS A 43 -10.16 -2.24 3.98
N SER A 44 -10.34 -1.37 2.99
CA SER A 44 -10.16 -1.72 1.58
C SER A 44 -8.73 -2.15 1.25
N PHE A 45 -7.73 -1.44 1.74
CA PHE A 45 -6.33 -1.81 1.54
C PHE A 45 -5.94 -3.06 2.33
N HIS A 46 -6.45 -3.22 3.55
CA HIS A 46 -6.24 -4.44 4.33
C HIS A 46 -6.77 -5.70 3.62
N LEU A 47 -7.94 -5.61 2.97
CA LEU A 47 -8.48 -6.70 2.14
C LEU A 47 -7.60 -7.04 0.92
N MET A 48 -6.73 -6.13 0.49
CA MET A 48 -5.72 -6.36 -0.55
C MET A 48 -4.38 -6.84 0.00
N GLY A 49 -4.27 -7.07 1.32
CA GLY A 49 -3.05 -7.56 1.97
C GLY A 49 -2.17 -6.48 2.59
N PHE A 50 -2.48 -5.19 2.40
CA PHE A 50 -1.70 -4.09 2.98
C PHE A 50 -1.78 -4.10 4.52
N GLN A 51 -0.65 -3.81 5.16
CA GLN A 51 -0.52 -3.71 6.61
C GLN A 51 -0.23 -2.27 7.04
N ILE A 52 -0.69 -1.89 8.23
CA ILE A 52 -0.40 -0.56 8.78
C ILE A 52 1.09 -0.47 9.12
N VAL A 53 1.75 0.58 8.64
CA VAL A 53 3.17 0.83 8.96
C VAL A 53 3.27 1.44 10.36
N PRO A 54 4.13 0.91 11.24
CA PRO A 54 4.36 1.49 12.55
C PRO A 54 4.91 2.92 12.45
N PRO A 55 4.53 3.84 13.34
CA PRO A 55 5.06 5.20 13.35
C PRO A 55 6.57 5.27 13.64
N SER A 56 7.15 4.18 14.19
CA SER A 56 8.59 4.03 14.41
C SER A 56 9.38 3.74 13.12
N ASP A 57 8.69 3.49 12.00
CA ASP A 57 9.35 3.22 10.73
C ASP A 57 10.05 4.50 10.20
N PRO A 58 11.32 4.41 9.75
CA PRO A 58 12.06 5.56 9.23
C PRO A 58 11.36 6.27 8.06
N THR A 59 10.61 5.52 7.25
CA THR A 59 9.89 6.02 6.07
C THR A 59 8.75 6.97 6.48
N VAL A 60 8.08 6.67 7.60
CA VAL A 60 7.04 7.53 8.19
C VAL A 60 7.63 8.85 8.70
N SER A 61 8.84 8.79 9.27
CA SER A 61 9.54 9.97 9.78
C SER A 61 9.97 10.95 8.68
N LEU A 62 10.22 10.45 7.47
CA LEU A 62 10.66 11.26 6.33
C LEU A 62 9.53 12.06 5.67
N VAL A 63 8.33 11.46 5.59
CA VAL A 63 7.17 12.02 4.87
C VAL A 63 6.26 12.85 5.80
N GLY A 64 6.37 12.65 7.12
CA GLY A 64 5.78 13.50 8.15
C GLY A 64 4.51 12.94 8.79
N SER A 65 4.28 13.32 10.05
CA SER A 65 3.21 12.81 10.94
C SER A 65 1.78 13.20 10.51
N GLN A 66 1.57 13.70 9.29
CA GLN A 66 0.27 14.17 8.78
C GLN A 66 -0.42 13.13 7.90
N TYR A 67 0.19 11.96 7.71
CA TYR A 67 -0.31 10.89 6.86
C TYR A 67 -0.49 9.58 7.65
N TYR A 68 -1.41 8.73 7.20
CA TYR A 68 -1.44 7.31 7.54
C TYR A 68 -0.67 6.53 6.50
N PHE A 69 0.10 5.55 6.92
CA PHE A 69 0.92 4.71 6.03
C PHE A 69 0.46 3.27 6.10
N MET A 70 0.34 2.64 4.93
CA MET A 70 0.23 1.19 4.81
C MET A 70 1.28 0.69 3.82
N SER A 71 1.81 -0.51 4.05
CA SER A 71 2.76 -1.17 3.17
C SER A 71 2.22 -2.51 2.67
N TYR A 72 2.69 -2.90 1.49
CA TYR A 72 2.46 -4.21 0.89
C TYR A 72 3.80 -4.74 0.39
N GLU A 73 4.16 -5.94 0.83
CA GLU A 73 5.33 -6.66 0.29
C GLU A 73 4.87 -7.38 -0.98
N LEU A 74 5.54 -7.09 -2.09
CA LEU A 74 5.41 -7.83 -3.33
C LEU A 74 6.15 -9.17 -3.15
N GLU A 75 5.61 -10.23 -3.75
CA GLU A 75 6.24 -11.56 -3.64
C GLU A 75 7.54 -11.52 -4.44
N ASP A 76 8.65 -11.93 -3.80
CA ASP A 76 9.89 -12.17 -4.53
C ASP A 76 9.65 -13.45 -5.36
N SER A 77 9.50 -13.33 -6.68
CA SER A 77 9.40 -14.49 -7.61
C SER A 77 10.67 -15.36 -7.66
N ASP A 78 11.63 -15.16 -6.75
CA ASP A 78 12.90 -15.90 -6.68
C ASP A 78 12.79 -17.23 -5.90
N ASP A 79 11.60 -17.66 -5.46
CA ASP A 79 11.34 -18.97 -4.84
C ASP A 79 11.08 -20.10 -5.88
N ASP A 80 11.75 -20.04 -7.05
CA ASP A 80 11.89 -21.15 -8.00
C ASP A 80 13.23 -21.91 -7.73
N GLU A 81 13.37 -22.51 -6.54
CA GLU A 81 14.38 -23.55 -6.27
C GLU A 81 13.76 -24.77 -5.55
N ASP A 82 13.24 -25.73 -6.33
CA ASP A 82 13.41 -27.19 -6.12
C ASP A 82 12.96 -28.01 -7.35
#